data_AF-A0A7S4DHA2-F1
#
_entry.id   AF-A0A7S4DHA2-F1
#
_cell.length_a   1.000
_cell.length_b   1.000
_cell.length_c   1.000
_cell.angle_alpha   90.00
_cell.angle_beta   90.00
_cell.angle_gamma   90.00
#
_symmetry.space_group_name_H-M   'P 1'
#
loop_
_entity.id
_entity.type
_entity.pdbx_description
1 polymer ?
#
loop_
_entity_poly.entity_id
_entity_poly.type
_entity_poly.pdbx_seq_one_letter_code
_entity_poly.pdbx_strand_id
1 'polypeptide(L)'
;MSKKHTAKKGWLRALKAAHEHDQWGQSIEATDGYTDVLKMLGNVDDLNLTVNEREIVAKSRAVVKERMEAITAGKGATTAKEVKGVVQAIEGLFTGKDVEVDIKVRSGVNIYADSKQNMITDFVENALLPPPRSVKPGSQTISIVIKSIGLKDAPTYIDPFITVSVVRNGKQIGPIQDTKKSHVVKDKHVKFEETVHIQTPLDEFTGGHSIFFEFKHYKPKKKKVSIRCFAFMEHDEILQAQKQKLTQLELYKKPTNFTKRNVNLFSIKQLYLNVKVVTHKH
;
A
#
# COMPACT_ATOMS: atom_id res chain seq x y z
N MET A 1 -14.25 -29.05 -5.00
CA MET A 1 -13.45 -28.38 -3.95
C MET A 1 -13.31 -26.91 -4.31
N SER A 2 -13.56 -25.98 -3.38
CA SER A 2 -13.43 -24.53 -3.63
C SER A 2 -11.98 -24.14 -3.92
N LYS A 3 -11.74 -23.16 -4.81
CA LYS A 3 -10.39 -22.63 -5.12
C LYS A 3 -9.60 -22.27 -3.86
N LYS A 4 -10.28 -21.69 -2.85
CA LYS A 4 -9.73 -21.39 -1.52
C LYS A 4 -9.15 -22.63 -0.82
N HIS A 5 -9.87 -23.75 -0.85
CA HIS A 5 -9.45 -24.99 -0.20
C HIS A 5 -8.28 -25.65 -0.92
N THR A 6 -8.27 -25.60 -2.26
CA THR A 6 -7.15 -26.10 -3.07
C THR A 6 -5.88 -25.29 -2.81
N ALA A 7 -5.98 -23.95 -2.78
CA ALA A 7 -4.86 -23.07 -2.47
C ALA A 7 -4.32 -23.31 -1.05
N LYS A 8 -5.21 -23.35 -0.05
CA LYS A 8 -4.86 -23.66 1.34
C LYS A 8 -4.10 -24.98 1.48
N LYS A 9 -4.55 -26.05 0.80
CA LYS A 9 -3.88 -27.36 0.85
C LYS A 9 -2.45 -27.28 0.29
N GLY A 10 -2.26 -26.53 -0.80
CA GLY A 10 -0.94 -26.24 -1.37
C GLY A 10 -0.05 -25.47 -0.41
N TRP A 11 -0.55 -24.39 0.18
CA TRP A 11 0.18 -23.57 1.15
C TRP A 11 0.63 -24.38 2.35
N LEU A 12 -0.27 -25.19 2.93
CA LEU A 12 0.03 -26.02 4.10
C LEU A 12 1.08 -27.07 3.80
N ARG A 13 1.00 -27.73 2.63
CA ARG A 13 2.00 -28.72 2.24
C ARG A 13 3.39 -28.09 2.15
N ALA A 14 3.50 -26.97 1.43
CA ALA A 14 4.78 -26.28 1.25
C ALA A 14 5.32 -25.74 2.59
N LEU A 15 4.47 -25.12 3.40
CA LEU A 15 4.88 -24.52 4.68
C LEU A 15 5.32 -25.58 5.70
N LYS A 16 4.63 -26.72 5.78
CA LYS A 16 5.02 -27.81 6.67
C LYS A 16 6.36 -28.41 6.26
N ALA A 17 6.56 -28.67 4.97
CA ALA A 17 7.83 -29.19 4.46
C ALA A 17 9.00 -28.23 4.75
N ALA A 18 8.83 -26.93 4.44
CA ALA A 18 9.85 -25.91 4.72
C ALA A 18 10.17 -25.82 6.24
N HIS A 19 9.13 -25.93 7.07
CA HIS A 19 9.29 -25.90 8.53
C HIS A 19 9.99 -27.14 9.10
N GLU A 20 9.77 -28.32 8.52
CA GLU A 20 10.50 -29.54 8.89
C GLU A 20 11.99 -29.42 8.55
N HIS A 21 12.33 -28.93 7.35
CA HIS A 21 13.72 -28.65 6.97
C HIS A 21 14.38 -27.62 7.90
N ASP A 22 13.66 -26.56 8.28
CA ASP A 22 14.12 -25.56 9.25
C ASP A 22 14.42 -26.20 10.62
N GLN A 23 13.53 -27.08 11.11
CA GLN A 23 13.73 -27.81 12.36
C GLN A 23 14.91 -28.78 12.33
N TRP A 24 15.20 -29.37 11.16
CA TRP A 24 16.36 -30.25 10.96
C TRP A 24 17.66 -29.49 10.72
N GLY A 25 17.63 -28.16 10.67
CA GLY A 25 18.80 -27.34 10.38
C GLY A 25 19.22 -27.35 8.91
N GLN A 26 18.38 -27.84 8.01
CA GLN A 26 18.58 -27.84 6.56
C GLN A 26 18.26 -26.45 5.99
N SER A 27 19.19 -25.52 6.23
CA SER A 27 18.99 -24.08 5.96
C SER A 27 18.69 -23.74 4.50
N ILE A 28 19.23 -24.49 3.53
CA ILE A 28 19.03 -24.25 2.10
C ILE A 28 17.61 -24.68 1.72
N GLU A 29 17.24 -25.92 2.03
CA GLU A 29 15.94 -26.51 1.74
C GLU A 29 14.81 -25.76 2.47
N ALA A 30 15.06 -25.29 3.69
CA ALA A 30 14.14 -24.44 4.44
C ALA A 30 13.92 -23.09 3.75
N THR A 31 15.01 -22.45 3.28
CA THR A 31 14.95 -21.14 2.61
C THR A 31 14.24 -21.23 1.27
N ASP A 32 14.52 -22.26 0.48
CA ASP A 32 13.85 -22.51 -0.80
C ASP A 32 12.36 -22.81 -0.59
N GLY A 33 12.04 -23.67 0.39
CA GLY A 33 10.67 -23.96 0.75
C GLY A 33 9.89 -22.72 1.23
N TYR A 34 10.50 -21.88 2.07
CA TYR A 34 9.87 -20.63 2.51
C TYR A 34 9.72 -19.62 1.38
N THR A 35 10.65 -19.57 0.43
CA THR A 35 10.54 -18.74 -0.78
C THR A 35 9.31 -19.12 -1.60
N ASP A 36 9.06 -20.42 -1.78
CA ASP A 36 7.89 -20.89 -2.50
C ASP A 36 6.58 -20.62 -1.75
N VAL A 37 6.58 -20.77 -0.43
CA VAL A 37 5.44 -20.38 0.41
C VAL A 37 5.11 -18.89 0.25
N LEU A 38 6.12 -18.01 0.25
CA LEU A 38 5.93 -16.57 0.07
C LEU A 38 5.34 -16.22 -1.30
N LYS A 39 5.77 -16.90 -2.36
CA LYS A 39 5.18 -16.74 -3.71
C LYS A 39 3.71 -17.15 -3.71
N MET A 40 3.39 -18.31 -3.13
CA MET A 40 2.02 -18.82 -3.10
C MET A 40 1.08 -17.94 -2.26
N LEU A 41 1.53 -17.47 -1.10
CA LEU A 41 0.78 -16.53 -0.25
C LEU A 41 0.72 -15.12 -0.86
N GLY A 42 1.59 -14.82 -1.82
CA GLY A 42 1.57 -13.58 -2.59
C GLY A 42 0.56 -13.56 -3.73
N ASN A 43 0.15 -14.73 -4.22
CA ASN A 43 -0.77 -14.86 -5.34
C ASN A 43 -2.17 -15.29 -4.85
N VAL A 44 -2.90 -14.35 -4.26
CA VAL A 44 -4.21 -14.62 -3.62
C VAL A 44 -5.37 -13.82 -4.21
N ASP A 45 -5.13 -13.05 -5.27
CA ASP A 45 -6.10 -12.10 -5.84
C ASP A 45 -7.37 -12.81 -6.34
N ASP A 46 -7.21 -13.99 -6.94
CA ASP A 46 -8.32 -14.81 -7.47
C ASP A 46 -9.11 -15.57 -6.40
N LEU A 47 -8.71 -15.47 -5.12
CA LEU A 47 -9.31 -16.23 -4.03
C LEU A 47 -10.48 -15.52 -3.35
N ASN A 48 -10.79 -14.26 -3.66
CA ASN A 48 -11.88 -13.50 -3.04
C ASN A 48 -11.86 -13.59 -1.50
N LEU A 49 -10.71 -13.23 -0.91
CA LEU A 49 -10.48 -13.30 0.53
C LEU A 49 -11.29 -12.23 1.30
N THR A 50 -11.77 -12.55 2.50
CA THR A 50 -12.32 -11.53 3.42
C THR A 50 -11.21 -10.64 3.96
N VAL A 51 -11.56 -9.53 4.63
CA VAL A 51 -10.58 -8.63 5.26
C VAL A 51 -9.74 -9.37 6.30
N ASN A 52 -10.39 -10.17 7.16
CA ASN A 52 -9.72 -10.99 8.17
C ASN A 52 -8.80 -12.06 7.54
N GLU A 53 -9.27 -12.74 6.49
CA GLU A 53 -8.46 -13.73 5.76
C GLU A 53 -7.21 -13.09 5.12
N ARG A 54 -7.34 -11.89 4.53
CA ARG A 54 -6.18 -11.15 3.99
C ARG A 54 -5.20 -10.75 5.08
N GLU A 55 -5.70 -10.34 6.24
CA GLU A 55 -4.84 -9.97 7.37
C GLU A 55 -4.04 -11.18 7.87
N ILE A 56 -4.67 -12.35 8.02
CA ILE A 56 -3.99 -13.60 8.40
C ILE A 56 -2.92 -13.97 7.37
N VAL A 57 -3.22 -13.89 6.07
CA VAL A 57 -2.26 -14.18 4.99
C VAL A 57 -1.08 -13.19 5.05
N ALA A 58 -1.34 -11.90 5.25
CA ALA A 58 -0.29 -10.88 5.32
C ALA A 58 0.62 -11.07 6.54
N LYS A 59 0.05 -11.32 7.73
CA LYS A 59 0.82 -11.65 8.95
C LYS A 59 1.65 -12.93 8.77
N SER A 60 1.08 -13.94 8.13
CA SER A 60 1.78 -15.20 7.81
C SER A 60 3.01 -14.96 6.94
N ARG A 61 2.88 -14.13 5.89
CA ARG A 61 4.01 -13.77 5.02
C ARG A 61 5.12 -13.05 5.77
N ALA A 62 4.77 -12.10 6.62
CA ALA A 62 5.74 -11.34 7.40
C ALA A 62 6.58 -12.25 8.32
N VAL A 63 5.94 -13.17 9.04
CA VAL A 63 6.65 -14.11 9.93
C VAL A 63 7.53 -15.08 9.14
N VAL A 64 7.04 -15.60 8.01
CA VAL A 64 7.83 -16.50 7.14
C VAL A 64 9.04 -15.77 6.57
N LYS A 65 8.89 -14.51 6.14
CA LYS A 65 9.99 -13.71 5.61
C LYS A 65 11.03 -13.38 6.69
N GLU A 66 10.60 -12.95 7.89
CA GLU A 66 11.53 -12.70 9.00
C GLU A 66 12.28 -13.97 9.40
N ARG A 67 11.62 -15.14 9.38
CA ARG A 67 12.30 -16.42 9.62
C ARG A 67 13.35 -16.72 8.56
N MET A 68 13.01 -16.53 7.30
CA MET A 68 13.94 -16.75 6.18
C MET A 68 15.17 -15.83 6.27
N GLU A 69 14.98 -14.57 6.67
CA GLU A 69 16.08 -13.65 6.98
C GLU A 69 16.91 -14.12 8.19
N ALA A 70 16.26 -14.67 9.23
CA ALA A 70 16.95 -15.23 10.39
C ALA A 70 17.85 -16.43 10.03
N ILE A 71 17.38 -17.31 9.13
CA ILE A 71 18.13 -18.48 8.64
C ILE A 71 19.31 -18.04 7.77
N THR A 72 19.08 -17.11 6.84
CA THR A 72 20.09 -16.71 5.84
C THR A 72 21.13 -15.74 6.38
N ALA A 73 20.75 -14.79 7.23
CA ALA A 73 21.65 -13.77 7.76
C ALA A 73 22.23 -14.13 9.14
N GLY A 74 21.79 -15.24 9.76
CA GLY A 74 22.10 -15.58 11.15
C GLY A 74 21.65 -14.51 12.15
N LYS A 75 20.77 -13.61 11.70
CA LYS A 75 20.29 -12.43 12.41
C LYS A 75 18.80 -12.31 12.16
N GLY A 76 18.03 -12.48 13.23
CA GLY A 76 16.59 -12.42 13.17
C GLY A 76 16.06 -12.99 14.46
N ALA A 77 14.97 -12.41 14.94
CA ALA A 77 14.49 -12.74 16.26
C ALA A 77 13.37 -13.78 16.22
N THR A 78 12.78 -14.01 15.03
CA THR A 78 11.75 -15.02 14.76
C THR A 78 12.32 -16.45 14.70
N THR A 79 11.73 -17.30 15.53
CA THR A 79 12.09 -18.69 15.80
C THR A 79 11.23 -19.67 14.99
N ALA A 80 11.73 -20.89 14.81
CA ALA A 80 10.95 -21.97 14.20
C ALA A 80 9.61 -22.20 14.94
N LYS A 81 9.57 -22.00 16.27
CA LYS A 81 8.35 -22.10 17.09
C LYS A 81 7.28 -21.07 16.69
N GLU A 82 7.68 -19.86 16.30
CA GLU A 82 6.75 -18.83 15.82
C GLU A 82 6.17 -19.20 14.44
N VAL A 83 6.95 -19.86 13.57
CA VAL A 83 6.44 -20.38 12.28
C VAL A 83 5.38 -21.48 12.48
N LYS A 84 5.48 -22.29 13.54
CA LYS A 84 4.43 -23.25 13.90
C LYS A 84 3.07 -22.57 14.14
N GLY A 85 3.06 -21.36 14.69
CA GLY A 85 1.83 -20.55 14.84
C GLY A 85 1.23 -20.14 13.49
N VAL A 86 2.08 -19.87 12.48
CA VAL A 86 1.64 -19.60 11.10
C VAL A 86 0.99 -20.83 10.47
N VAL A 87 1.54 -22.03 10.69
CA VAL A 87 0.92 -23.29 10.22
C VAL A 87 -0.49 -23.42 10.77
N GLN A 88 -0.67 -23.20 12.08
CA GLN A 88 -1.99 -23.27 12.73
C GLN A 88 -2.97 -22.21 12.20
N ALA A 89 -2.48 -20.99 11.94
CA ALA A 89 -3.29 -19.93 11.35
C ALA A 89 -3.81 -20.29 9.95
N ILE A 90 -2.94 -20.81 9.09
CA ILE A 90 -3.32 -21.23 7.74
C ILE A 90 -4.24 -22.46 7.79
N GLU A 91 -4.05 -23.37 8.75
CA GLU A 91 -4.99 -24.49 8.99
C GLU A 91 -6.38 -24.01 9.39
N GLY A 92 -6.48 -22.89 10.12
CA GLY A 92 -7.73 -22.26 10.52
C GLY A 92 -8.48 -21.54 9.39
N LEU A 93 -7.79 -21.11 8.33
CA LEU A 93 -8.39 -20.34 7.23
C LEU A 93 -9.54 -21.09 6.54
N PHE A 94 -10.57 -20.35 6.14
CA PHE A 94 -11.73 -20.84 5.39
C PHE A 94 -12.60 -21.87 6.11
N THR A 95 -12.43 -22.04 7.42
CA THR A 95 -13.23 -22.99 8.22
C THR A 95 -14.52 -22.38 8.78
N GLY A 96 -14.73 -21.07 8.61
CA GLY A 96 -15.91 -20.35 9.10
C GLY A 96 -15.93 -20.13 10.62
N LYS A 97 -14.90 -20.56 11.34
CA LYS A 97 -14.67 -20.24 12.75
C LYS A 97 -13.77 -19.02 12.83
N ASP A 98 -14.10 -18.06 13.69
CA ASP A 98 -13.18 -16.98 14.06
C ASP A 98 -12.01 -17.60 14.81
N VAL A 99 -10.95 -17.91 14.08
CA VAL A 99 -9.73 -18.41 14.68
C VAL A 99 -8.94 -17.20 15.16
N GLU A 100 -9.06 -16.86 16.44
CA GLU A 100 -8.14 -15.94 17.11
C GLU A 100 -6.77 -16.59 17.18
N VAL A 101 -5.98 -16.48 16.11
CA VAL A 101 -4.57 -16.87 16.14
C VAL A 101 -3.73 -15.65 16.46
N ASP A 102 -3.11 -15.66 17.63
CA ASP A 102 -2.12 -14.67 18.04
C ASP A 102 -0.82 -14.90 17.25
N ILE A 103 -0.81 -14.48 15.98
CA ILE A 103 0.42 -14.36 15.21
C ILE A 103 1.17 -13.16 15.77
N LYS A 104 2.15 -13.42 16.63
CA LYS A 104 3.01 -12.39 17.23
C LYS A 104 3.88 -11.74 16.15
N VAL A 105 3.34 -10.69 15.54
CA VAL A 105 4.12 -9.79 14.69
C VAL A 105 4.82 -8.78 15.59
N ARG A 106 6.16 -8.74 15.54
CA ARG A 106 6.96 -7.80 16.34
C ARG A 106 6.60 -6.36 15.95
N SER A 107 6.40 -5.52 16.96
CA SER A 107 6.04 -4.11 16.82
C SER A 107 7.07 -3.39 15.94
N GLY A 108 6.64 -2.91 14.77
CA GLY A 108 7.50 -2.27 13.77
C GLY A 108 7.52 -2.95 12.41
N VAL A 109 7.05 -4.20 12.30
CA VAL A 109 6.80 -4.85 11.01
C VAL A 109 5.49 -4.31 10.43
N ASN A 110 5.60 -3.47 9.42
CA ASN A 110 4.43 -3.03 8.66
C ASN A 110 3.94 -4.25 7.86
N ILE A 111 2.85 -4.86 8.32
CA ILE A 111 2.25 -6.11 7.80
C ILE A 111 1.87 -5.96 6.30
N TYR A 112 1.83 -4.72 5.79
CA TYR A 112 1.58 -4.37 4.39
C TYR A 112 2.83 -3.97 3.59
N ALA A 113 4.05 -4.06 4.15
CA ALA A 113 5.27 -3.54 3.53
C ALA A 113 6.24 -4.59 2.98
N ASP A 114 5.93 -5.88 3.11
CA ASP A 114 6.95 -6.93 2.92
C ASP A 114 6.89 -7.69 1.58
N SER A 115 6.08 -7.23 0.64
CA SER A 115 5.90 -7.81 -0.69
C SER A 115 6.95 -7.42 -1.74
N LYS A 116 8.03 -6.70 -1.41
CA LYS A 116 9.04 -6.32 -2.41
C LYS A 116 10.48 -6.52 -1.97
N GLN A 117 10.93 -7.78 -1.97
CA GLN A 117 12.36 -8.07 -2.05
C GLN A 117 12.65 -9.42 -2.72
N ASN A 118 12.47 -9.48 -4.05
CA ASN A 118 13.49 -9.92 -5.01
C ASN A 118 12.86 -10.26 -6.38
N MET A 119 13.47 -9.66 -7.42
CA MET A 119 13.40 -9.96 -8.85
C MET A 119 12.12 -9.63 -9.64
N ILE A 120 12.18 -8.47 -10.30
CA ILE A 120 11.84 -8.21 -11.72
C ILE A 120 10.71 -9.08 -12.29
N THR A 121 9.48 -8.58 -12.26
CA THR A 121 8.67 -8.19 -13.44
C THR A 121 7.34 -7.61 -12.94
N ASP A 122 6.77 -6.73 -13.76
CA ASP A 122 5.62 -5.85 -13.50
C ASP A 122 4.44 -6.46 -12.72
N PHE A 123 4.22 -6.00 -11.48
CA PHE A 123 2.90 -6.03 -10.83
C PHE A 123 2.65 -4.71 -10.09
N VAL A 124 1.57 -4.05 -10.49
CA VAL A 124 1.21 -2.69 -10.10
C VAL A 124 0.51 -2.71 -8.73
N GLU A 125 1.26 -2.89 -7.66
CA GLU A 125 0.75 -2.60 -6.31
C GLU A 125 0.31 -1.13 -6.26
N ASN A 126 -0.95 -0.90 -5.88
CA ASN A 126 -1.63 0.39 -5.91
C ASN A 126 -1.81 0.98 -7.32
N ALA A 127 -2.09 0.20 -8.36
CA ALA A 127 -2.44 0.78 -9.67
C ALA A 127 -3.55 1.84 -9.58
N LEU A 128 -3.54 2.79 -10.50
CA LEU A 128 -4.72 3.63 -10.74
C LEU A 128 -5.91 2.73 -11.09
N LEU A 129 -7.00 2.91 -10.34
CA LEU A 129 -8.22 2.14 -10.50
C LEU A 129 -9.14 2.83 -11.51
N PRO A 130 -9.97 2.07 -12.24
CA PRO A 130 -11.00 2.65 -13.09
C PRO A 130 -12.03 3.45 -12.27
N PRO A 131 -12.90 4.25 -12.94
CA PRO A 131 -14.03 4.88 -12.27
C PRO A 131 -14.86 3.86 -11.45
N PRO A 132 -15.43 4.25 -10.31
CA PRO A 132 -16.20 3.35 -9.46
C PRO A 132 -17.40 2.78 -10.23
N ARG A 133 -17.57 1.45 -10.20
CA ARG A 133 -18.60 0.75 -11.01
C ARG A 133 -19.95 0.60 -10.30
N SER A 134 -19.96 0.59 -8.98
CA SER A 134 -21.14 0.33 -8.16
C SER A 134 -21.56 1.59 -7.41
N VAL A 135 -21.99 2.60 -8.18
CA VAL A 135 -22.45 3.89 -7.64
C VAL A 135 -23.98 3.88 -7.63
N LYS A 136 -24.59 4.37 -6.54
CA LYS A 136 -26.05 4.50 -6.47
C LYS A 136 -26.53 5.48 -7.55
N PRO A 137 -27.67 5.23 -8.22
CA PRO A 137 -28.26 6.21 -9.13
C PRO A 137 -28.47 7.55 -8.42
N GLY A 138 -28.11 8.65 -9.07
CA GLY A 138 -28.16 10.01 -8.51
C GLY A 138 -26.92 10.42 -7.72
N SER A 139 -25.99 9.49 -7.43
CA SER A 139 -24.79 9.81 -6.66
C SER A 139 -23.70 10.48 -7.50
N GLN A 140 -22.86 11.25 -6.80
CA GLN A 140 -21.69 11.90 -7.39
C GLN A 140 -20.39 11.16 -7.10
N THR A 141 -19.52 11.09 -8.09
CA THR A 141 -18.13 10.60 -7.94
C THR A 141 -17.15 11.69 -8.32
N ILE A 142 -15.92 11.60 -7.81
CA ILE A 142 -14.86 12.54 -8.11
C ILE A 142 -13.64 11.85 -8.72
N SER A 143 -13.04 12.54 -9.67
CA SER A 143 -11.76 12.20 -10.26
C SER A 143 -10.81 13.37 -10.06
N ILE A 144 -9.55 13.07 -9.73
CA ILE A 144 -8.51 14.07 -9.52
C ILE A 144 -7.46 13.93 -10.61
N VAL A 145 -7.32 14.96 -11.43
CA VAL A 145 -6.25 15.03 -12.42
C VAL A 145 -5.05 15.69 -11.78
N ILE A 146 -3.99 14.91 -11.57
CA ILE A 146 -2.73 15.39 -11.01
C ILE A 146 -1.91 15.98 -12.16
N LYS A 147 -1.75 17.31 -12.18
CA LYS A 147 -1.07 18.00 -13.28
C LYS A 147 0.44 18.00 -13.09
N SER A 148 0.89 18.65 -12.02
CA SER A 148 2.31 18.81 -11.74
C SER A 148 2.55 19.13 -10.28
N ILE A 149 3.78 18.96 -9.83
CA ILE A 149 4.24 19.41 -8.51
C ILE A 149 5.48 20.27 -8.65
N GLY A 150 5.48 21.42 -7.98
CA GLY A 150 6.63 22.31 -7.89
C GLY A 150 7.56 21.90 -6.74
N LEU A 151 8.84 21.65 -7.02
CA LEU A 151 9.85 21.31 -6.02
C LEU A 151 11.18 22.00 -6.36
N LYS A 152 11.87 22.52 -5.34
CA LYS A 152 13.14 23.26 -5.54
C LYS A 152 14.25 22.41 -6.18
N ASP A 153 14.24 21.12 -5.86
CA ASP A 153 15.21 20.09 -6.20
C ASP A 153 14.62 19.04 -7.15
N ALA A 154 13.60 19.41 -7.95
CA ALA A 154 12.89 18.50 -8.84
C ALA A 154 13.81 17.59 -9.69
N PRO A 155 14.89 18.10 -10.35
CA PRO A 155 15.78 17.30 -11.20
C PRO A 155 16.49 16.15 -10.47
N THR A 156 16.58 16.20 -9.14
CA THR A 156 17.30 15.19 -8.35
C THR A 156 16.47 13.94 -8.05
N TYR A 157 15.17 13.97 -8.32
CA TYR A 157 14.27 12.88 -7.98
C TYR A 157 14.23 11.83 -9.08
N ILE A 158 14.49 10.58 -8.69
CA ILE A 158 14.51 9.42 -9.57
C ILE A 158 13.19 8.66 -9.38
N ASP A 159 12.57 8.30 -10.50
CA ASP A 159 11.27 7.62 -10.55
C ASP A 159 10.21 8.26 -9.64
N PRO A 160 9.99 9.59 -9.69
CA PRO A 160 8.99 10.22 -8.84
C PRO A 160 7.58 9.76 -9.19
N PHE A 161 6.77 9.49 -8.18
CA PHE A 161 5.34 9.18 -8.32
C PHE A 161 4.55 9.78 -7.15
N ILE A 162 3.23 9.87 -7.30
CA ILE A 162 2.34 10.32 -6.24
C ILE A 162 1.44 9.17 -5.81
N THR A 163 1.40 8.95 -4.50
CA THR A 163 0.40 8.09 -3.86
C THR A 163 -0.80 8.93 -3.44
N VAL A 164 -1.99 8.51 -3.81
CA VAL A 164 -3.26 9.11 -3.42
C VAL A 164 -3.99 8.17 -2.47
N SER A 165 -4.51 8.72 -1.37
CA SER A 165 -5.34 7.96 -0.42
C SER A 165 -6.47 8.81 0.14
N VAL A 166 -7.61 8.18 0.42
CA VAL A 166 -8.70 8.80 1.15
C VAL A 166 -8.51 8.51 2.64
N VAL A 167 -8.69 9.53 3.47
CA VAL A 167 -8.50 9.46 4.92
C VAL A 167 -9.74 9.98 5.61
N ARG A 168 -10.21 9.26 6.63
CA ARG A 168 -11.26 9.69 7.54
C ARG A 168 -10.75 9.69 8.97
N ASN A 169 -10.80 10.84 9.64
CA ASN A 169 -10.38 10.98 11.05
C ASN A 169 -8.97 10.43 11.33
N GLY A 170 -8.03 10.67 10.41
CA GLY A 170 -6.64 10.22 10.54
C GLY A 170 -6.38 8.76 10.14
N LYS A 171 -7.40 8.00 9.74
CA LYS A 171 -7.26 6.63 9.24
C LYS A 171 -7.50 6.56 7.74
N GLN A 172 -6.59 5.92 7.00
CA GLN A 172 -6.79 5.66 5.58
C GLN A 172 -7.98 4.70 5.37
N ILE A 173 -8.80 4.99 4.38
CA ILE A 173 -9.95 4.18 3.99
C ILE A 173 -9.91 3.89 2.49
N GLY A 174 -10.42 2.72 2.11
CA GLY A 174 -10.45 2.30 0.72
C GLY A 174 -9.05 2.01 0.14
N PRO A 175 -8.97 1.84 -1.20
CA PRO A 175 -7.72 1.53 -1.87
C PRO A 175 -6.83 2.76 -2.02
N ILE A 176 -5.53 2.53 -1.83
CA ILE A 176 -4.46 3.47 -2.14
C ILE A 176 -4.11 3.35 -3.63
N GLN A 177 -3.82 4.46 -4.30
CA GLN A 177 -3.54 4.51 -5.73
C GLN A 177 -2.26 5.30 -6.01
N ASP A 178 -1.35 4.73 -6.77
CA ASP A 178 -0.08 5.27 -7.19
C ASP A 178 -0.16 5.67 -8.67
N THR A 179 0.27 6.89 -8.97
CA THR A 179 0.47 7.30 -10.36
C THR A 179 1.59 6.48 -10.99
N LYS A 180 1.65 6.46 -12.32
CA LYS A 180 2.88 6.05 -13.00
C LYS A 180 4.05 6.91 -12.56
N LYS A 181 5.24 6.33 -12.65
CA LYS A 181 6.49 7.06 -12.49
C LYS A 181 6.56 8.17 -13.54
N SER A 182 6.93 9.35 -13.10
CA SER A 182 7.03 10.56 -13.91
C SER A 182 8.50 10.98 -14.05
N HIS A 183 8.76 11.99 -14.85
CA HIS A 183 10.05 12.64 -15.03
C HIS A 183 9.90 14.15 -14.92
N VAL A 184 11.04 14.81 -14.75
CA VAL A 184 11.13 16.27 -14.62
C VAL A 184 11.07 16.87 -16.02
N VAL A 185 10.18 17.85 -16.22
CA VAL A 185 9.96 18.48 -17.53
C VAL A 185 10.45 19.93 -17.56
N LYS A 186 10.54 20.58 -16.39
CA LYS A 186 11.11 21.93 -16.21
C LYS A 186 11.89 21.93 -14.89
N ASP A 187 12.93 22.76 -14.75
CA ASP A 187 13.90 22.76 -13.64
C ASP A 187 13.33 22.69 -12.22
N LYS A 188 12.05 23.04 -12.02
CA LYS A 188 11.37 23.02 -10.71
C LYS A 188 10.06 22.24 -10.70
N HIS A 189 9.72 21.50 -11.75
CA HIS A 189 8.42 20.82 -11.86
C HIS A 189 8.54 19.39 -12.38
N VAL A 190 7.87 18.48 -11.67
CA VAL A 190 7.59 17.12 -12.14
C VAL A 190 6.15 17.10 -12.69
N LYS A 191 5.94 16.53 -13.88
CA LYS A 191 4.65 16.57 -14.59
C LYS A 191 4.03 15.18 -14.65
N PHE A 192 2.79 15.02 -14.18
CA PHE A 192 2.12 13.72 -14.13
C PHE A 192 1.07 13.57 -15.23
N GLU A 193 0.09 14.48 -15.29
CA GLU A 193 -1.09 14.38 -16.18
C GLU A 193 -1.90 13.08 -16.02
N GLU A 194 -1.86 12.50 -14.82
CA GLU A 194 -2.56 11.26 -14.50
C GLU A 194 -3.91 11.56 -13.83
N THR A 195 -4.92 10.75 -14.11
CA THR A 195 -6.25 10.86 -13.49
C THR A 195 -6.44 9.76 -12.47
N VAL A 196 -6.76 10.15 -11.24
CA VAL A 196 -7.04 9.23 -10.14
C VAL A 196 -8.53 9.26 -9.84
N HIS A 197 -9.19 8.13 -9.97
CA HIS A 197 -10.61 7.99 -9.66
C HIS A 197 -10.78 7.64 -8.18
N ILE A 198 -11.43 8.52 -7.42
CA ILE A 198 -11.67 8.27 -5.99
C ILE A 198 -12.78 7.24 -5.86
N GLN A 199 -12.47 6.17 -5.14
CA GLN A 199 -13.34 5.00 -5.04
C GLN A 199 -14.49 5.17 -4.04
N THR A 200 -14.41 6.19 -3.19
CA THR A 200 -15.50 6.60 -2.29
C THR A 200 -16.36 7.65 -2.99
N PRO A 201 -17.68 7.43 -3.16
CA PRO A 201 -18.59 8.43 -3.70
C PRO A 201 -18.55 9.73 -2.90
N LEU A 202 -18.75 10.87 -3.58
CA LEU A 202 -18.71 12.18 -2.96
C LEU A 202 -19.81 12.36 -1.91
N ASP A 203 -20.98 11.76 -2.10
CA ASP A 203 -22.08 11.87 -1.12
C ASP A 203 -21.76 11.15 0.21
N GLU A 204 -20.76 10.27 0.20
CA GLU A 204 -20.24 9.62 1.41
C GLU A 204 -19.12 10.43 2.09
N PHE A 205 -18.58 11.44 1.41
CA PHE A 205 -17.65 12.39 2.03
C PHE A 205 -18.41 13.24 3.06
N THR A 206 -18.23 12.87 4.32
CA THR A 206 -18.76 13.56 5.49
C THR A 206 -17.63 14.21 6.29
N GLY A 207 -17.96 14.90 7.38
CA GLY A 207 -16.98 15.51 8.29
C GLY A 207 -15.82 14.56 8.62
N GLY A 208 -14.59 15.08 8.50
CA GLY A 208 -13.36 14.33 8.76
C GLY A 208 -12.77 13.59 7.56
N HIS A 209 -13.40 13.59 6.39
CA HIS A 209 -12.81 13.09 5.15
C HIS A 209 -11.81 14.07 4.55
N SER A 210 -10.74 13.52 3.97
CA SER A 210 -9.71 14.27 3.26
C SER A 210 -9.01 13.36 2.26
N ILE A 211 -8.47 13.94 1.19
CA ILE A 211 -7.68 13.23 0.20
C ILE A 211 -6.23 13.65 0.37
N PHE A 212 -5.35 12.67 0.54
CA PHE A 212 -3.92 12.88 0.71
C PHE A 212 -3.17 12.54 -0.57
N PHE A 213 -2.13 13.32 -0.84
CA PHE A 213 -1.20 13.14 -1.93
C PHE A 213 0.22 13.07 -1.37
N GLU A 214 0.88 11.92 -1.46
CA GLU A 214 2.26 11.76 -1.01
C GLU A 214 3.19 11.71 -2.21
N PHE A 215 4.08 12.69 -2.34
CA PHE A 215 5.13 12.63 -3.36
C PHE A 215 6.25 11.70 -2.89
N LYS A 216 6.53 10.68 -3.70
CA LYS A 216 7.53 9.65 -3.43
C LYS A 216 8.57 9.64 -4.54
N HIS A 217 9.80 9.24 -4.20
CA HIS A 217 10.86 8.98 -5.17
C HIS A 217 11.73 7.82 -4.71
N TYR A 218 12.48 7.24 -5.63
CA TYR A 218 13.53 6.28 -5.32
C TYR A 218 14.81 6.98 -4.84
N LYS A 219 15.41 6.47 -3.76
CA LYS A 219 16.71 6.91 -3.24
C LYS A 219 17.78 5.85 -3.52
N PRO A 220 18.62 6.00 -4.57
CA PRO A 220 19.58 4.98 -4.96
C PRO A 220 20.54 4.58 -3.83
N LYS A 221 21.09 5.57 -3.11
CA LYS A 221 21.99 5.35 -1.97
C LYS A 221 21.35 4.55 -0.82
N LYS A 222 20.03 4.58 -0.71
CA LYS A 222 19.27 3.89 0.35
C LYS A 222 18.47 2.70 -0.18
N LYS A 223 18.57 2.41 -1.48
CA LYS A 223 17.85 1.35 -2.20
C LYS A 223 16.37 1.23 -1.81
N LYS A 224 15.69 2.38 -1.62
CA LYS A 224 14.31 2.41 -1.16
C LYS A 224 13.53 3.60 -1.71
N VAL A 225 12.21 3.45 -1.78
CA VAL A 225 11.28 4.55 -2.01
C VAL A 225 11.11 5.35 -0.71
N SER A 226 11.08 6.67 -0.81
CA SER A 226 10.86 7.57 0.33
C SER A 226 9.81 8.61 -0.03
N ILE A 227 8.89 8.86 0.90
CA ILE A 227 8.07 10.07 0.89
C ILE A 227 9.00 11.27 1.05
N ARG A 228 8.80 12.31 0.25
CA ARG A 228 9.54 13.57 0.33
C ARG A 228 8.71 14.65 1.03
N CYS A 229 7.48 14.79 0.60
CA CYS A 229 6.48 15.74 1.08
C CYS A 229 5.09 15.18 0.80
N PHE A 230 4.09 15.79 1.42
CA PHE A 230 2.69 15.45 1.17
C PHE A 230 1.85 16.72 1.04
N ALA A 231 0.69 16.59 0.41
CA ALA A 231 -0.37 17.58 0.39
C ALA A 231 -1.67 16.87 0.78
N PHE A 232 -2.69 17.63 1.15
CA PHE A 232 -4.03 17.09 1.34
C PHE A 232 -5.06 18.15 0.96
N MET A 233 -6.31 17.70 0.80
CA MET A 233 -7.47 18.57 0.67
C MET A 233 -8.62 18.00 1.51
N GLU A 234 -9.29 18.87 2.24
CA GLU A 234 -10.46 18.55 3.06
C GLU A 234 -11.76 18.58 2.23
N HIS A 235 -12.87 18.13 2.82
CA HIS A 235 -14.14 18.00 2.12
C HIS A 235 -14.63 19.34 1.51
N ASP A 236 -14.58 20.43 2.28
CA ASP A 236 -14.96 21.76 1.81
C ASP A 236 -14.04 22.27 0.70
N GLU A 237 -12.73 22.02 0.80
CA GLU A 237 -11.76 22.33 -0.27
C GLU A 237 -12.05 21.52 -1.55
N ILE A 238 -12.50 20.26 -1.44
CA ILE A 238 -12.93 19.46 -2.60
C ILE A 238 -14.13 20.12 -3.27
N LEU A 239 -15.15 20.53 -2.51
CA LEU A 239 -16.34 21.21 -3.04
C LEU A 239 -16.00 22.55 -3.69
N GLN A 240 -15.05 23.31 -3.13
CA GLN A 240 -14.57 24.55 -3.73
C GLN A 240 -13.78 24.29 -5.02
N ALA A 241 -12.91 23.29 -5.01
CA ALA A 241 -12.06 22.92 -6.15
C ALA A 241 -12.87 22.49 -7.38
N GLN A 242 -14.09 21.98 -7.22
CA GLN A 242 -15.01 21.68 -8.32
C GLN A 242 -15.34 22.89 -9.20
N LYS A 243 -15.31 24.10 -8.62
CA LYS A 243 -15.61 25.35 -9.33
C LYS A 243 -14.36 25.97 -9.96
N GLN A 244 -13.18 25.42 -9.68
CA GLN A 244 -11.89 25.95 -10.12
C GLN A 244 -11.35 25.16 -11.31
N LYS A 245 -10.68 25.85 -12.23
CA LYS A 245 -9.99 25.19 -13.35
C LYS A 245 -8.78 24.38 -12.88
N LEU A 246 -8.10 24.88 -11.85
CA LEU A 246 -6.89 24.33 -11.26
C LEU A 246 -6.82 24.74 -9.79
N THR A 247 -6.51 23.80 -8.91
CA THR A 247 -6.36 24.02 -7.48
C THR A 247 -4.90 23.77 -7.10
N GLN A 248 -4.34 24.69 -6.31
CA GLN A 248 -2.96 24.64 -5.86
C GLN A 248 -2.93 24.25 -4.38
N LEU A 249 -2.31 23.13 -4.09
CA LEU A 249 -2.20 22.61 -2.73
C LEU A 249 -0.80 22.85 -2.18
N GLU A 250 -0.74 23.34 -0.96
CA GLU A 250 0.51 23.50 -0.23
C GLU A 250 1.18 22.15 0.05
N LEU A 251 2.50 22.17 0.14
CA LEU A 251 3.31 21.00 0.42
C LEU A 251 3.78 21.03 1.86
N TYR A 252 3.70 19.88 2.53
CA TYR A 252 4.10 19.69 3.92
C TYR A 252 5.26 18.70 4.04
N LYS A 253 6.10 18.91 5.05
CA LYS A 253 7.25 18.05 5.35
C LYS A 253 6.78 16.70 5.90
N LYS A 254 7.41 15.64 5.43
CA LYS A 254 7.29 14.30 6.02
C LYS A 254 7.68 14.27 7.52
N PRO A 255 7.24 13.27 8.30
CA PRO A 255 6.34 12.17 7.92
C PRO A 255 4.92 12.67 7.62
N THR A 256 4.20 11.96 6.76
CA THR A 256 2.79 12.27 6.48
C THR A 256 1.99 12.17 7.76
N ASN A 257 1.27 13.23 8.12
CA ASN A 257 0.40 13.23 9.29
C ASN A 257 -1.07 13.28 8.87
N PHE A 258 -1.73 12.12 8.89
CA PHE A 258 -3.12 11.98 8.52
C PHE A 258 -4.10 12.68 9.48
N THR A 259 -3.67 13.01 10.71
CA THR A 259 -4.48 13.78 11.65
C THR A 259 -4.49 15.28 11.35
N LYS A 260 -3.57 15.76 10.49
CA LYS A 260 -3.40 17.16 10.09
C LYS A 260 -3.02 18.11 11.24
N ARG A 261 -2.70 17.57 12.42
CA ARG A 261 -2.24 18.37 13.57
C ARG A 261 -0.76 18.71 13.43
N ASN A 262 -0.40 19.97 13.67
CA ASN A 262 1.00 20.44 13.69
C ASN A 262 1.79 20.09 12.40
N VAL A 263 1.17 20.30 11.24
CA VAL A 263 1.84 20.09 9.95
C VAL A 263 2.84 21.22 9.67
N ASN A 264 3.99 20.88 9.10
CA ASN A 264 5.06 21.84 8.83
C ASN A 264 5.16 22.08 7.32
N LEU A 265 5.10 23.34 6.88
CA LEU A 265 5.29 23.69 5.48
C LEU A 265 6.64 23.20 4.94
N PHE A 266 6.60 22.57 3.77
CA PHE A 266 7.77 22.08 3.04
C PHE A 266 8.58 23.23 2.45
N SER A 267 7.89 24.28 1.99
CA SER A 267 8.49 25.47 1.38
C SER A 267 7.55 26.66 1.50
N ILE A 268 8.10 27.85 1.79
CA ILE A 268 7.39 29.14 1.72
C ILE A 268 7.37 29.74 0.31
N LYS A 269 8.15 29.17 -0.63
CA LYS A 269 8.10 29.58 -2.05
C LYS A 269 6.81 29.08 -2.69
N GLN A 270 6.33 29.79 -3.71
CA GLN A 270 5.16 29.43 -4.54
C GLN A 270 5.43 28.16 -5.37
N LEU A 271 5.47 27.01 -4.71
CA LEU A 271 5.74 25.69 -5.24
C LEU A 271 4.67 24.75 -4.67
N TYR A 272 3.71 24.40 -5.51
CA TYR A 272 2.48 23.72 -5.11
C TYR A 272 2.32 22.38 -5.83
N LEU A 273 1.47 21.52 -5.29
CA LEU A 273 0.85 20.46 -6.06
C LEU A 273 -0.35 21.05 -6.83
N ASN A 274 -0.34 20.95 -8.15
CA ASN A 274 -1.41 21.45 -9.00
C ASN A 274 -2.33 20.29 -9.39
N VAL A 275 -3.59 20.36 -9.00
CA VAL A 275 -4.62 19.35 -9.29
C VAL A 275 -5.84 19.98 -9.95
N LYS A 276 -6.60 19.19 -10.71
CA LYS A 276 -7.94 19.54 -11.19
C LYS A 276 -8.93 18.52 -10.66
N VAL A 277 -10.00 18.98 -10.02
CA VAL A 277 -11.09 18.13 -9.55
C VAL A 277 -12.17 18.07 -10.62
N VAL A 278 -12.65 16.86 -10.93
CA VAL A 278 -13.73 16.61 -11.89
C VAL A 278 -14.80 15.78 -11.22
N THR A 279 -16.04 16.23 -11.27
CA THR A 279 -17.21 15.51 -10.76
C THR A 279 -17.96 14.81 -11.88
N HIS A 280 -18.46 13.62 -11.59
CA HIS A 280 -19.32 12.85 -12.49
C HIS A 280 -20.61 12.51 -11.75
N LYS A 281 -21.75 12.83 -12.37
CA LYS A 281 -23.09 12.41 -11.91
C LYS A 281 -23.45 11.10 -12.59
N HIS A 282 -24.01 10.16 -11.83
CA HIS A 282 -24.50 8.86 -12.30
C HIS A 282 -26.00 8.75 -12.14
#